data_AF-A0A2G9YT79-F1
#
_entry.id   AF-A0A2G9YT79-F1
#
_cell.length_a   1.000
_cell.length_b   1.000
_cell.length_c   1.000
_cell.angle_alpha   90.00
_cell.angle_beta   90.00
_cell.angle_gamma   90.00
#
_symmetry.space_group_name_H-M   'P 1'
#
loop_
_entity.id
_entity.type
_entity.pdbx_description
1 polymer ?
#
loop_
_entity_poly.entity_id
_entity_poly.type
_entity_poly.pdbx_seq_one_letter_code
_entity_poly.pdbx_strand_id
1 'polypeptide(L)'
;MKREFVNINNARRGEYKKVIEKIAKTGKCPFCKENFKYHKKPIFKQKGDWFLTGVSWPYKNTRYHLMILGEKHRENFSELKKEDLEAIFYLVRFAIKKYKIRGGALAARFGDSNLTGASVSHLHFHLISPEINKKTRRAKTVNFPIG
;
A
#
# COMPACT_ATOMS: atom_id res chain seq x y z
N MET A 1 -6.68 -25.83 -0.83
CA MET A 1 -5.38 -25.11 -0.93
C MET A 1 -5.22 -24.21 0.28
N LYS A 2 -4.02 -24.13 0.85
CA LYS A 2 -3.72 -23.27 2.01
C LYS A 2 -3.77 -21.81 1.54
N ARG A 3 -4.52 -20.94 2.23
CA ARG A 3 -4.65 -19.52 1.84
C ARG A 3 -3.30 -18.82 2.04
N GLU A 4 -2.69 -18.34 0.95
CA GLU A 4 -1.43 -17.62 0.99
C GLU A 4 -1.67 -16.10 1.09
N PHE A 5 -1.33 -15.53 2.25
CA PHE A 5 -1.51 -14.09 2.51
C PHE A 5 -0.36 -13.22 1.97
N VAL A 6 0.76 -13.83 1.60
CA VAL A 6 1.92 -13.13 1.07
C VAL A 6 2.56 -13.92 -0.06
N ASN A 7 3.12 -13.22 -1.03
CA ASN A 7 3.82 -13.80 -2.17
C ASN A 7 5.31 -13.41 -2.13
N ILE A 8 6.16 -14.41 -1.90
CA ILE A 8 7.62 -14.23 -1.75
C ILE A 8 8.27 -13.85 -3.09
N ASN A 9 7.73 -14.33 -4.22
CA ASN A 9 8.28 -14.06 -5.54
C ASN A 9 8.14 -12.57 -5.91
N ASN A 10 7.08 -11.93 -5.43
CA ASN A 10 6.83 -10.50 -5.60
C ASN A 10 7.58 -9.62 -4.58
N ALA A 11 8.25 -10.22 -3.59
CA ALA A 11 8.94 -9.47 -2.57
C ALA A 11 10.26 -8.88 -3.11
N ARG A 12 10.36 -7.56 -3.10
CA ARG A 12 11.61 -6.85 -3.43
C ARG A 12 12.77 -7.35 -2.55
N ARG A 13 13.94 -7.48 -3.17
CA ARG A 13 15.18 -7.97 -2.54
C ARG A 13 15.56 -7.16 -1.29
N GLY A 14 16.41 -7.75 -0.45
CA GLY A 14 16.92 -7.15 0.79
C GLY A 14 16.02 -7.44 2.00
N GLU A 15 16.01 -6.51 2.96
CA GLU A 15 15.29 -6.68 4.23
C GLU A 15 13.78 -6.91 4.05
N TYR A 16 13.18 -6.33 3.00
CA TYR A 16 11.77 -6.54 2.72
C TYR A 16 11.45 -8.02 2.43
N LYS A 17 12.26 -8.70 1.59
CA LYS A 17 12.08 -10.12 1.30
C LYS A 17 12.17 -10.99 2.55
N LYS A 18 13.15 -10.73 3.42
CA LYS A 18 13.29 -11.45 4.71
C LYS A 18 12.06 -11.29 5.60
N VAL A 19 11.47 -10.09 5.64
CA VAL A 19 10.22 -9.84 6.39
C VAL A 19 9.05 -10.63 5.79
N ILE A 20 8.91 -10.65 4.46
CA ILE A 20 7.86 -11.41 3.78
C ILE A 20 8.02 -12.93 4.00
N GLU A 21 9.24 -13.46 3.91
CA GLU A 21 9.54 -14.87 4.21
C GLU A 21 9.19 -15.23 5.67
N LYS A 22 9.46 -14.32 6.62
CA LYS A 22 9.06 -14.51 8.02
C LYS A 22 7.54 -14.50 8.19
N ILE A 23 6.83 -13.62 7.48
CA ILE A 23 5.37 -13.55 7.53
C ILE A 23 4.74 -14.81 6.92
N ALA A 24 5.27 -15.30 5.80
CA ALA A 24 4.80 -16.51 5.14
C ALA A 24 4.74 -17.72 6.09
N LYS A 25 5.75 -17.85 6.96
CA LYS A 25 5.81 -18.91 8.00
C LYS A 25 4.70 -18.82 9.05
N THR A 26 4.07 -17.65 9.23
CA THR A 26 3.00 -17.48 10.21
C THR A 26 1.64 -17.94 9.71
N GLY A 27 1.45 -17.99 8.38
CA GLY A 27 0.13 -18.24 7.79
C GLY A 27 -0.92 -17.17 8.11
N LYS A 28 -0.50 -15.97 8.54
CA LYS A 28 -1.39 -14.86 8.92
C LYS A 28 -1.14 -13.63 8.05
N CYS A 29 -2.22 -12.92 7.70
CA CYS A 29 -2.13 -11.64 6.99
C CYS A 29 -1.44 -10.58 7.87
N PRO A 30 -0.36 -9.92 7.41
CA PRO A 30 0.34 -8.90 8.19
C PRO A 30 -0.39 -7.56 8.28
N PHE A 31 -1.46 -7.39 7.48
CA PHE A 31 -2.25 -6.17 7.39
C PHE A 31 -3.58 -6.25 8.15
N CYS A 32 -4.02 -7.44 8.56
CA CYS A 32 -5.12 -7.57 9.51
C CYS A 32 -4.75 -6.95 10.86
N LYS A 33 -5.71 -6.28 11.50
CA LYS A 33 -5.56 -5.61 12.81
C LYS A 33 -4.87 -6.48 13.86
N GLU A 34 -5.28 -7.75 13.96
CA GLU A 34 -4.77 -8.74 14.93
C GLU A 34 -3.28 -9.05 14.75
N ASN A 35 -2.73 -8.82 13.56
CA ASN A 35 -1.38 -9.19 13.16
C ASN A 35 -0.56 -7.98 12.66
N PHE A 36 -1.05 -6.76 12.90
CA PHE A 36 -0.49 -5.50 12.40
C PHE A 36 0.83 -5.06 13.09
N LYS A 37 1.59 -6.01 13.64
CA LYS A 37 2.86 -5.78 14.35
C LYS A 37 4.07 -5.50 13.44
N TYR A 38 3.95 -5.84 12.15
CA TYR A 38 5.04 -5.65 11.18
C TYR A 38 5.06 -4.23 10.60
N HIS A 39 3.97 -3.47 10.77
CA HIS A 39 3.88 -2.10 10.32
C HIS A 39 4.38 -1.14 11.41
N LYS A 40 5.47 -0.44 11.14
CA LYS A 40 6.15 0.42 12.12
C LYS A 40 5.87 1.92 11.94
N LYS A 41 5.07 2.31 10.94
CA LYS A 41 4.79 3.72 10.66
C LYS A 41 3.56 4.17 11.44
N PRO A 42 3.55 5.39 11.99
CA PRO A 42 2.39 5.91 12.70
C PRO A 42 1.18 6.05 11.78
N ILE A 43 -0.01 5.99 12.37
CA ILE A 43 -1.26 6.30 11.68
C ILE A 43 -1.39 7.83 11.63
N PHE A 44 -1.54 8.39 10.43
CA PHE A 44 -1.63 9.83 10.21
C PHE A 44 -3.07 10.35 10.28
N LYS A 45 -4.03 9.53 9.88
CA LYS A 45 -5.46 9.84 9.86
C LYS A 45 -6.27 8.55 9.73
N GLN A 46 -7.48 8.53 10.29
CA GLN A 46 -8.42 7.42 10.18
C GLN A 46 -9.81 7.96 9.80
N LYS A 47 -10.58 7.15 9.08
CA LYS A 47 -11.98 7.39 8.74
C LYS A 47 -12.66 6.03 8.60
N GLY A 48 -13.61 5.73 9.50
CA GLY A 48 -14.19 4.39 9.60
C GLY A 48 -13.11 3.33 9.81
N ASP A 49 -13.25 2.20 9.11
CA ASP A 49 -12.32 1.08 9.18
C ASP A 49 -11.03 1.28 8.34
N TRP A 50 -10.82 2.47 7.77
CA TRP A 50 -9.67 2.78 6.92
C TRP A 50 -8.76 3.82 7.55
N PHE A 51 -7.45 3.65 7.39
CA PHE A 51 -6.46 4.59 7.90
C PHE A 51 -5.32 4.85 6.92
N LEU A 52 -4.75 6.05 7.02
CA LEU A 52 -3.61 6.55 6.24
C LEU A 52 -2.32 6.41 7.05
N THR A 53 -1.29 5.87 6.44
CA THR A 53 0.04 5.73 7.04
C THR A 53 1.15 5.85 5.98
N GLY A 54 2.41 5.85 6.39
CA GLY A 54 3.55 5.83 5.48
C GLY A 54 3.90 4.40 5.06
N VAL A 55 4.47 4.23 3.86
CA VAL A 55 5.01 2.92 3.45
C VAL A 55 6.38 2.70 4.10
N SER A 56 6.60 1.52 4.69
CA SER A 56 7.88 1.16 5.34
C SER A 56 9.04 1.03 4.35
N TRP A 57 8.76 0.57 3.12
CA TRP A 57 9.71 0.49 2.03
C TRP A 57 9.16 1.28 0.82
N PRO A 58 9.41 2.59 0.72
CA PRO A 58 8.93 3.36 -0.43
C PRO A 58 9.52 2.87 -1.76
N TYR A 59 8.92 3.24 -2.89
CA TYR A 59 9.52 2.95 -4.21
C TYR A 59 10.61 3.99 -4.50
N LYS A 60 11.55 3.64 -5.39
CA LYS A 60 12.57 4.59 -5.82
C LYS A 60 11.90 5.81 -6.46
N ASN A 61 12.49 6.99 -6.25
CA ASN A 61 12.04 8.28 -6.78
C ASN A 61 10.69 8.79 -6.23
N THR A 62 10.15 8.22 -5.16
CA THR A 62 8.95 8.76 -4.52
C THR A 62 9.30 9.88 -3.56
N ARG A 63 8.69 11.06 -3.71
CA ARG A 63 8.70 12.11 -2.69
C ARG A 63 7.74 11.77 -1.55
N TYR A 64 6.54 11.32 -1.90
CA TYR A 64 5.56 10.80 -0.95
C TYR A 64 5.10 9.43 -1.43
N HIS A 65 5.13 8.46 -0.51
CA HIS A 65 4.54 7.14 -0.74
C HIS A 65 3.77 6.76 0.52
N LEU A 66 2.46 6.97 0.44
CA LEU A 66 1.54 6.73 1.52
C LEU A 66 0.70 5.50 1.20
N MET A 67 0.21 4.86 2.25
CA MET A 67 -0.66 3.70 2.16
C MET A 67 -1.96 3.98 2.88
N ILE A 68 -3.07 3.62 2.26
CA ILE A 68 -4.39 3.59 2.88
C ILE A 68 -4.77 2.13 3.03
N LEU A 69 -5.02 1.72 4.27
CA LEU A 69 -5.25 0.33 4.64
C LEU A 69 -6.56 0.19 5.41
N GLY A 70 -7.33 -0.84 5.10
CA GLY A 70 -8.53 -1.23 5.83
C GLY A 70 -8.22 -2.23 6.94
N GLU A 71 -8.91 -2.15 8.08
CA GLU A 71 -8.76 -3.09 9.19
C GLU A 71 -9.29 -4.50 8.85
N LYS A 72 -10.28 -4.58 7.96
CA LYS A 72 -10.90 -5.83 7.50
C LYS A 72 -10.11 -6.43 6.34
N HIS A 73 -9.92 -7.75 6.38
CA HIS A 73 -9.30 -8.50 5.28
C HIS A 73 -10.21 -8.50 4.06
N ARG A 74 -9.73 -7.94 2.95
CA ARG A 74 -10.36 -8.00 1.61
C ARG A 74 -9.24 -8.18 0.60
N GLU A 75 -9.49 -8.86 -0.50
CA GLU A 75 -8.47 -9.08 -1.55
C GLU A 75 -8.88 -8.47 -2.88
N ASN A 76 -10.18 -8.26 -3.09
CA ASN A 76 -10.76 -7.81 -4.35
C ASN A 76 -11.40 -6.44 -4.19
N PHE A 77 -11.29 -5.62 -5.24
CA PHE A 77 -11.91 -4.30 -5.27
C PHE A 77 -13.44 -4.37 -5.20
N SER A 78 -14.04 -5.43 -5.77
CA SER A 78 -15.49 -5.68 -5.75
C SER A 78 -16.05 -5.95 -4.35
N GLU A 79 -15.20 -6.25 -3.36
CA GLU A 79 -15.63 -6.40 -1.97
C GLU A 79 -15.87 -5.04 -1.29
N LEU A 80 -15.44 -3.92 -1.89
CA LEU A 80 -15.61 -2.57 -1.34
C LEU A 80 -17.07 -2.11 -1.40
N LYS A 81 -17.51 -1.47 -0.32
CA LYS A 81 -18.79 -0.79 -0.25
C LYS A 81 -18.61 0.71 -0.50
N LYS A 82 -19.72 1.41 -0.68
CA LYS A 82 -19.73 2.86 -0.89
C LYS A 82 -19.02 3.60 0.25
N GLU A 83 -19.23 3.18 1.49
CA GLU A 83 -18.66 3.81 2.68
C GLU A 83 -17.13 3.65 2.73
N ASP A 84 -16.61 2.53 2.19
CA ASP A 84 -15.17 2.30 2.06
C ASP A 84 -14.56 3.30 1.08
N LEU A 85 -15.19 3.50 -0.09
CA LEU A 85 -14.72 4.46 -1.11
C LEU A 85 -14.78 5.90 -0.59
N GLU A 86 -15.83 6.26 0.15
CA GLU A 86 -15.94 7.57 0.81
C GLU A 86 -14.80 7.79 1.82
N ALA A 87 -14.46 6.76 2.61
CA ALA A 87 -13.34 6.82 3.54
C ALA A 87 -12.00 6.97 2.82
N ILE A 88 -11.75 6.18 1.77
CA ILE A 88 -10.53 6.27 0.95
C ILE A 88 -10.42 7.67 0.33
N PHE A 89 -11.49 8.18 -0.28
CA PHE A 89 -11.53 9.52 -0.86
C PHE A 89 -11.22 10.62 0.17
N TYR A 90 -11.82 10.53 1.36
CA TYR A 90 -11.53 11.45 2.47
C TYR A 90 -10.04 11.43 2.84
N LEU A 91 -9.44 10.25 2.99
CA LEU A 91 -8.04 10.09 3.36
C LEU A 91 -7.08 10.60 2.28
N VAL A 92 -7.40 10.36 1.00
CA VAL A 92 -6.63 10.89 -0.14
C VAL A 92 -6.68 12.43 -0.15
N ARG A 93 -7.87 13.04 0.00
CA ARG A 93 -7.99 14.51 0.07
C ARG A 93 -7.21 15.10 1.24
N PHE A 94 -7.29 14.46 2.41
CA PHE A 94 -6.51 14.84 3.57
C PHE A 94 -5.00 14.82 3.27
N ALA A 95 -4.51 13.73 2.68
CA ALA A 95 -3.10 13.58 2.33
C ALA A 95 -2.64 14.63 1.30
N ILE A 96 -3.42 14.85 0.24
CA ILE A 96 -3.11 15.84 -0.80
C ILE A 96 -2.98 17.24 -0.19
N LYS A 97 -3.93 17.64 0.66
CA LYS A 97 -3.89 18.94 1.35
C LYS A 97 -2.71 19.03 2.32
N LYS A 98 -2.53 18.02 3.18
CA LYS A 98 -1.49 18.00 4.23
C LYS A 98 -0.07 18.07 3.65
N TYR A 99 0.19 17.29 2.60
CA TYR A 99 1.52 17.17 2.01
C TYR A 99 1.73 18.08 0.79
N LYS A 100 0.73 18.90 0.44
CA LYS A 100 0.71 19.78 -0.74
C LYS A 100 1.09 19.00 -2.02
N ILE A 101 0.48 17.83 -2.20
CA ILE A 101 0.75 16.96 -3.36
C ILE A 101 0.19 17.65 -4.61
N ARG A 102 1.08 17.98 -5.55
CA ARG A 102 0.71 18.68 -6.80
C ARG A 102 0.49 17.73 -7.99
N GLY A 103 0.91 16.48 -7.86
CA GLY A 103 0.79 15.46 -8.90
C GLY A 103 1.18 14.10 -8.33
N GLY A 104 0.47 13.06 -8.77
CA GLY A 104 0.64 11.70 -8.24
C GLY A 104 -0.38 10.72 -8.81
N ALA A 105 -0.35 9.51 -8.28
CA ALA A 105 -1.27 8.43 -8.63
C ALA A 105 -1.83 7.78 -7.37
N LEU A 106 -3.08 7.33 -7.45
CA LEU A 106 -3.72 6.42 -6.50
C LEU A 106 -3.84 5.06 -7.20
N ALA A 107 -3.24 4.03 -6.64
CA ALA A 107 -3.28 2.69 -7.22
C ALA A 107 -3.51 1.63 -6.13
N ALA A 108 -4.27 0.59 -6.46
CA ALA A 108 -4.42 -0.60 -5.65
C ALA A 108 -4.19 -1.82 -6.52
N ARG A 109 -3.68 -2.89 -5.91
CA ARG A 109 -3.59 -4.21 -6.52
C ARG A 109 -4.57 -5.12 -5.79
N PHE A 110 -5.28 -5.95 -6.54
CA PHE A 110 -6.36 -6.76 -6.03
C PHE A 110 -6.45 -8.09 -6.81
N GLY A 111 -6.97 -9.14 -6.18
CA GLY A 111 -7.03 -10.48 -6.74
C GLY A 111 -5.75 -11.28 -6.51
N ASP A 112 -5.47 -12.24 -7.41
CA ASP A 112 -4.34 -13.17 -7.26
C ASP A 112 -3.00 -12.43 -7.30
N SER A 113 -2.23 -12.56 -6.22
CA SER A 113 -0.88 -12.03 -6.09
C SER A 113 0.06 -12.46 -7.23
N ASN A 114 -0.12 -13.67 -7.79
CA ASN A 114 0.68 -14.18 -8.90
C ASN A 114 0.49 -13.40 -10.20
N LEU A 115 -0.63 -12.68 -10.35
CA LEU A 115 -0.97 -11.91 -11.55
C LEU A 115 -0.76 -10.41 -11.39
N THR A 116 -0.58 -9.94 -10.16
CA THR A 116 -0.65 -8.50 -9.83
C THR A 116 0.68 -7.91 -9.40
N GLY A 117 1.68 -8.74 -9.11
CA GLY A 117 2.94 -8.29 -8.51
C GLY A 117 2.79 -7.85 -7.04
N ALA A 118 1.63 -8.10 -6.41
CA ALA A 118 1.42 -7.81 -4.99
C ALA A 118 2.14 -8.84 -4.11
N SER A 119 2.84 -8.38 -3.08
CA SER A 119 3.52 -9.25 -2.10
C SER A 119 2.67 -9.56 -0.88
N VAL A 120 1.56 -8.86 -0.67
CA VAL A 120 0.60 -9.08 0.41
C VAL A 120 -0.81 -9.09 -0.17
N SER A 121 -1.54 -10.19 0.03
CA SER A 121 -2.91 -10.41 -0.44
C SER A 121 -3.90 -9.78 0.55
N HIS A 122 -3.85 -8.45 0.68
CA HIS A 122 -4.80 -7.65 1.47
C HIS A 122 -4.93 -6.32 0.75
N LEU A 123 -6.16 -5.87 0.49
CA LEU A 123 -6.44 -4.70 -0.32
C LEU A 123 -5.94 -3.44 0.38
N HIS A 124 -5.04 -2.73 -0.30
CA HIS A 124 -4.50 -1.46 0.16
C HIS A 124 -4.23 -0.54 -1.02
N PHE A 125 -4.35 0.76 -0.77
CA PHE A 125 -4.15 1.78 -1.78
C PHE A 125 -2.83 2.49 -1.54
N HIS A 126 -2.07 2.68 -2.61
CA HIS A 126 -0.87 3.47 -2.65
C HIS A 126 -1.19 4.86 -3.20
N LEU A 127 -0.93 5.89 -2.40
CA LEU A 127 -0.90 7.28 -2.88
C LEU A 127 0.57 7.68 -3.08
N ILE A 128 0.96 7.83 -4.34
CA ILE A 128 2.35 8.03 -4.76
C ILE A 128 2.50 9.39 -5.41
N SER A 129 3.50 10.16 -4.98
CA SER A 129 3.94 11.39 -5.64
C SER A 129 5.44 11.31 -5.93
N PRO A 130 5.86 11.57 -7.18
CA PRO A 130 7.26 11.46 -7.58
C PRO A 130 8.10 12.65 -7.06
N GLU A 131 9.40 12.40 -6.92
CA GLU A 131 10.39 13.47 -6.85
C GLU A 131 10.43 14.25 -8.16
N ILE A 132 10.71 15.55 -8.06
CA ILE A 132 10.89 16.41 -9.24
C ILE A 132 12.39 16.60 -9.49
N ASN A 133 12.80 16.39 -10.73
CA ASN A 133 14.14 16.77 -11.15
C ASN A 133 14.24 18.31 -11.16
N LYS A 134 15.11 18.86 -10.31
CA LYS A 134 15.26 20.31 -10.15
C LYS A 134 15.69 21.02 -11.44
N LYS A 135 16.49 20.36 -12.29
CA LYS A 135 17.01 20.93 -13.55
C LYS A 135 15.93 20.97 -14.64
N THR A 136 15.25 19.85 -14.86
CA THR A 136 14.26 19.74 -15.95
C THR A 136 12.85 20.11 -15.56
N ARG A 137 12.59 20.29 -14.25
CA ARG A 137 11.25 20.47 -13.64
C ARG A 137 10.27 19.32 -13.93
N ARG A 138 10.73 18.20 -14.49
CA ARG A 138 9.91 17.00 -14.76
C ARG A 138 9.95 16.02 -13.59
N ALA A 139 8.88 15.24 -13.44
CA ALA A 139 8.81 14.15 -12.49
C ALA A 139 9.81 13.04 -12.84
N LYS A 140 10.47 12.48 -11.82
CA LYS A 140 11.20 11.22 -11.97
C LYS A 140 10.21 10.06 -12.00
N THR A 141 10.45 9.09 -12.87
CA THR A 141 9.59 7.89 -12.99
C THR A 141 9.62 7.07 -11.71
N VAL A 142 8.43 6.67 -11.23
CA VAL A 142 8.24 5.69 -10.15
C VAL A 142 7.70 4.41 -10.77
N ASN A 143 8.42 3.30 -10.60
CA ASN A 143 7.98 2.00 -11.09
C ASN A 143 7.16 1.29 -10.01
N PHE A 144 5.84 1.27 -10.19
CA PHE A 144 4.89 0.50 -9.39
C PHE A 144 4.39 -0.70 -10.21
N PRO A 145 4.84 -1.93 -9.91
CA PRO A 145 4.52 -3.11 -10.73
C PRO A 145 3.07 -3.55 -10.55
N ILE A 146 2.40 -3.85 -11.68
CA ILE A 146 1.07 -4.45 -11.78
C ILE A 146 1.15 -5.54 -12.86
N GLY A 147 1.53 -6.76 -12.45
CA GLY A 147 2.00 -7.79 -13.38
C GLY A 147 3.47 -7.60 -13.74
#